data_AF-A0A960LS45-F1
#
_entry.id   AF-A0A960LS45-F1
#
_cell.length_a   1.000
_cell.length_b   1.000
_cell.length_c   1.000
_cell.angle_alpha   90.00
_cell.angle_beta   90.00
_cell.angle_gamma   90.00
#
_symmetry.space_group_name_H-M   'P 1'
#
loop_
_entity.id
_entity.type
_entity.pdbx_description
1 polymer ?
#
loop_
_entity_poly.entity_id
_entity_poly.type
_entity_poly.pdbx_seq_one_letter_code
_entity_poly.pdbx_strand_id
1 'polypeptide(L)'
;VPCGNLEKPEEVQKLLKRLNGIAIGSALKIGFLKSLMRARYSVESLGHYGLAKTRYAHFTSPIRRYADLVVHRSLFEKWGAKITELMKVADHISSTERNSADAEKDSKAVKLYAYLEAQLASGKPVRYQALVIDIRNFGFFVDVTDLGMSGLAPLSLIEDDFYEFDPTRIQIMGRRNRRIIRLGDRVEVEVAKVDSVKKQVDFRLISEDGRATGGSGRGPSRKKEQRRYAKDQPAKSRPSSKRKASEPSRNKKRPKSGADPKPAAAPSKKKRPSSRRRRSAKKKPSGGQ
;
A
#
# COMPACT_ATOMS: atom_id res chain seq x y z
N VAL A 1 3.36 -8.49 -6.31
CA VAL A 1 4.48 -8.44 -5.33
C VAL A 1 4.37 -9.67 -4.44
N PRO A 2 5.36 -10.57 -4.39
CA PRO A 2 5.29 -11.73 -3.50
C PRO A 2 5.28 -11.26 -2.05
N CYS A 3 4.26 -11.67 -1.29
CA CYS A 3 4.09 -11.35 0.12
C CYS A 3 3.71 -12.61 0.90
N GLY A 4 4.13 -12.67 2.17
CA GLY A 4 3.70 -13.72 3.09
C GLY A 4 2.27 -13.49 3.61
N ASN A 5 1.90 -14.16 4.70
CA ASN A 5 0.60 -13.94 5.32
C ASN A 5 0.50 -12.52 5.91
N LEU A 6 -0.34 -11.67 5.31
CA LEU A 6 -0.55 -10.28 5.73
C LEU A 6 -1.34 -10.15 7.04
N GLU A 7 -1.90 -11.22 7.58
CA GLU A 7 -2.43 -11.22 8.95
C GLU A 7 -1.32 -11.01 10.00
N LYS A 8 -0.05 -11.31 9.65
CA LYS A 8 1.10 -11.10 10.54
C LYS A 8 1.69 -9.70 10.35
N PRO A 9 1.81 -8.88 11.41
CA PRO A 9 2.36 -7.52 11.30
C PRO A 9 3.77 -7.45 10.70
N GLU A 10 4.62 -8.43 10.98
CA GLU A 10 6.00 -8.51 10.45
C GLU A 10 6.03 -8.63 8.92
N GLU A 11 5.13 -9.41 8.33
CA GLU A 11 5.05 -9.59 6.89
C GLU A 11 4.56 -8.32 6.19
N VAL A 12 3.71 -7.54 6.85
CA VAL A 12 3.31 -6.22 6.36
C VAL A 12 4.46 -5.23 6.38
N GLN A 13 5.28 -5.21 7.42
CA GLN A 13 6.48 -4.37 7.44
C GLN A 13 7.44 -4.76 6.31
N LYS A 14 7.62 -6.07 6.04
CA LYS A 14 8.43 -6.55 4.91
C LYS A 14 7.83 -6.10 3.57
N LEU A 15 6.51 -6.20 3.41
CA LEU A 15 5.82 -5.73 2.20
C LEU A 15 6.02 -4.22 2.01
N LEU A 16 5.77 -3.40 3.02
CA LEU A 16 5.92 -1.95 2.95
C LEU A 16 7.36 -1.54 2.60
N LYS A 17 8.36 -2.20 3.18
CA LYS A 17 9.78 -2.01 2.82
C LYS A 17 10.04 -2.35 1.35
N ARG A 18 9.49 -3.46 0.84
CA ARG A 18 9.63 -3.83 -0.58
C ARG A 18 8.95 -2.81 -1.51
N LEU A 19 7.79 -2.28 -1.11
CA LEU A 19 7.08 -1.26 -1.88
C LEU A 19 7.87 0.06 -1.98
N ASN A 20 8.88 0.32 -1.14
CA ASN A 20 9.74 1.50 -1.31
C ASN A 20 10.61 1.44 -2.58
N GLY A 21 10.95 0.24 -3.06
CA GLY A 21 11.85 0.06 -4.20
C GLY A 21 11.14 -0.15 -5.54
N ILE A 22 9.81 -0.10 -5.58
CA ILE A 22 9.00 -0.38 -6.77
C ILE A 22 8.38 0.93 -7.25
N ALA A 23 8.41 1.20 -8.56
CA ALA A 23 7.83 2.42 -9.14
C ALA A 23 6.35 2.62 -8.75
N ILE A 24 5.54 1.56 -8.85
CA ILE A 24 4.11 1.56 -8.49
C ILE A 24 3.90 1.49 -6.95
N GLY A 25 4.97 1.43 -6.18
CA GLY A 25 4.94 1.13 -4.75
C GLY A 25 4.20 2.17 -3.93
N SER A 26 4.30 3.45 -4.26
CA SER A 26 3.58 4.53 -3.55
C SER A 26 2.07 4.40 -3.71
N ALA A 27 1.57 4.15 -4.93
CA ALA A 27 0.15 3.95 -5.18
C ALA A 27 -0.38 2.68 -4.48
N LEU A 28 0.40 1.59 -4.52
CA LEU A 28 0.05 0.35 -3.80
C LEU A 28 0.00 0.53 -2.29
N LYS A 29 0.90 1.34 -1.69
CA LYS A 29 0.84 1.65 -0.25
C LYS A 29 -0.43 2.39 0.09
N ILE A 30 -0.83 3.38 -0.71
CA ILE A 30 -2.08 4.13 -0.48
C ILE A 30 -3.28 3.18 -0.52
N GLY A 31 -3.35 2.33 -1.55
CA GLY A 31 -4.41 1.31 -1.65
C GLY A 31 -4.40 0.32 -0.48
N PHE A 32 -3.22 -0.17 -0.09
CA PHE A 32 -3.06 -1.08 1.04
C PHE A 32 -3.51 -0.44 2.36
N LEU A 33 -3.09 0.79 2.65
CA LEU A 33 -3.48 1.51 3.86
C LEU A 33 -5.00 1.76 3.90
N LYS A 34 -5.62 2.06 2.75
CA LYS A 34 -7.08 2.20 2.62
C LYS A 34 -7.84 0.88 2.84
N SER A 35 -7.19 -0.27 2.67
CA SER A 35 -7.79 -1.59 2.91
C SER A 35 -7.80 -2.01 4.38
N LEU A 36 -7.04 -1.33 5.25
CA LEU A 36 -6.97 -1.66 6.67
C LEU A 36 -8.24 -1.20 7.41
N MET A 37 -8.59 -1.94 8.46
CA MET A 37 -9.69 -1.57 9.35
C MET A 37 -9.34 -0.32 10.17
N ARG A 38 -10.34 0.53 10.42
CA ARG A 38 -10.23 1.64 11.38
C ARG A 38 -10.11 1.08 12.80
N ALA A 39 -9.26 1.68 13.62
CA ALA A 39 -9.19 1.38 15.05
C ALA A 39 -10.51 1.76 15.75
N ARG A 40 -10.81 1.10 16.87
CA ARG A 40 -11.99 1.37 17.70
C ARG A 40 -11.68 1.12 19.17
N TYR A 41 -12.44 1.76 20.05
CA TYR A 41 -12.44 1.40 21.47
C TYR A 41 -13.22 0.10 21.67
N SER A 42 -12.72 -0.76 22.55
CA SER A 42 -13.38 -2.00 22.97
C SER A 42 -13.00 -2.30 24.41
N VAL A 43 -13.90 -2.95 25.13
CA VAL A 43 -13.63 -3.46 26.48
C VAL A 43 -12.70 -4.68 26.43
N GLU A 44 -12.80 -5.47 25.35
CA GLU A 44 -11.94 -6.61 25.11
C GLU A 44 -10.60 -6.18 24.51
N SER A 45 -9.51 -6.85 24.92
CA SER A 45 -8.19 -6.60 24.37
C SER A 45 -8.03 -7.29 23.00
N LEU A 46 -8.50 -6.62 21.95
CA LEU A 46 -8.39 -7.10 20.56
C LEU A 46 -6.98 -6.94 19.96
N GLY A 47 -6.09 -6.24 20.65
CA GLY A 47 -4.78 -5.83 20.14
C GLY A 47 -4.86 -4.63 19.19
N HIS A 48 -3.69 -4.13 18.79
CA HIS A 48 -3.56 -3.00 17.88
C HIS A 48 -2.62 -3.38 16.73
N TYR A 49 -3.22 -3.85 15.63
CA TYR A 49 -2.52 -4.34 14.45
C TYR A 49 -1.50 -3.34 13.88
N GLY A 50 -1.91 -2.08 13.69
CA GLY A 50 -1.03 -1.03 13.14
C GLY A 50 0.17 -0.65 14.03
N LEU A 51 0.13 -1.00 15.32
CA LEU A 51 1.22 -0.74 16.28
C LEU A 51 1.97 -2.04 16.63
N ALA A 52 1.57 -3.18 16.06
CA ALA A 52 2.08 -4.50 16.40
C ALA A 52 2.07 -4.79 17.92
N LYS A 53 0.98 -4.43 18.62
CA LYS A 53 0.81 -4.68 20.07
C LYS A 53 -0.37 -5.59 20.35
N THR A 54 -0.22 -6.52 21.30
CA THR A 54 -1.30 -7.44 21.74
C THR A 54 -2.25 -6.78 22.74
N ARG A 55 -1.76 -5.83 23.53
CA ARG A 55 -2.55 -5.02 24.47
C ARG A 55 -2.18 -3.55 24.29
N TYR A 56 -3.18 -2.72 24.09
CA TYR A 56 -2.99 -1.28 23.91
C TYR A 56 -4.24 -0.55 24.39
N ALA A 57 -4.05 0.55 25.11
CA ALA A 57 -5.10 1.43 25.58
C ALA A 57 -4.60 2.88 25.58
N HIS A 58 -5.49 3.83 25.33
CA HIS A 58 -5.19 5.25 25.53
C HIS A 58 -5.25 5.59 27.02
N PHE A 59 -4.26 6.34 27.51
CA PHE A 59 -4.12 6.72 28.92
C PHE A 59 -3.57 8.14 29.13
N THR A 60 -2.79 8.67 28.18
CA THR A 60 -1.96 9.86 28.36
C THR A 60 -2.66 11.20 28.10
N SER A 61 -3.95 11.23 27.78
CA SER A 61 -4.66 12.48 27.42
C SER A 61 -6.10 12.57 27.93
N PRO A 62 -6.35 12.43 29.25
CA PRO A 62 -7.71 12.46 29.83
C PRO A 62 -8.46 13.77 29.62
N ILE A 63 -7.76 14.90 29.42
CA ILE A 63 -8.39 16.21 29.17
C ILE A 63 -9.18 16.23 27.84
N ARG A 64 -8.70 15.52 26.81
CA ARG A 64 -9.25 15.58 25.45
C ARG A 64 -9.78 14.24 24.93
N ARG A 65 -9.70 13.18 25.72
CA ARG A 65 -10.19 11.83 25.36
C ARG A 65 -10.84 11.19 26.57
N TYR A 66 -12.15 10.93 26.45
CA TYR A 66 -12.92 10.31 27.53
C TYR A 66 -12.48 8.85 27.81
N ALA A 67 -11.94 8.15 26.83
CA ALA A 67 -11.40 6.80 27.00
C ALA A 67 -10.26 6.77 28.04
N ASP A 68 -9.32 7.71 27.97
CA ASP A 68 -8.24 7.84 28.94
C ASP A 68 -8.82 8.11 30.34
N LEU A 69 -9.85 8.95 30.46
CA LEU A 69 -10.51 9.23 31.74
C LEU A 69 -11.13 7.95 32.36
N VAL A 70 -11.79 7.12 31.56
CA VAL A 70 -12.31 5.81 32.00
C VAL A 70 -11.18 4.91 32.51
N VAL A 71 -10.03 4.86 31.81
CA VAL A 71 -8.87 4.09 32.24
C VAL A 71 -8.29 4.64 33.56
N HIS A 72 -8.15 5.96 33.68
CA HIS A 72 -7.68 6.61 34.92
C HIS A 72 -8.55 6.25 36.12
N ARG A 73 -9.87 6.41 35.99
CA ARG A 73 -10.81 6.06 37.06
C ARG A 73 -10.83 4.56 37.38
N SER A 74 -10.63 3.69 36.39
CA SER A 74 -10.52 2.24 36.61
C SER A 74 -9.27 1.85 37.38
N LEU A 75 -8.15 2.57 37.16
CA LEU A 75 -6.88 2.32 37.83
C LEU A 75 -6.79 2.94 39.22
N PHE A 76 -7.27 4.18 39.38
CA PHE A 76 -7.00 4.99 40.58
C PHE A 76 -8.21 5.19 41.50
N GLU A 77 -9.44 5.16 40.96
CA GLU A 77 -10.67 5.48 41.72
C GLU A 77 -11.54 4.25 42.04
N LYS A 78 -11.05 3.03 41.73
CA LYS A 78 -11.80 1.76 41.87
C LYS A 78 -13.19 1.81 41.22
N TRP A 79 -13.28 2.29 39.97
CA TRP A 79 -14.54 2.33 39.24
C TRP A 79 -15.09 0.91 38.98
N GLY A 80 -16.16 0.54 39.69
CA GLY A 80 -16.94 -0.69 39.48
C GLY A 80 -17.98 -0.60 38.36
N ALA A 81 -17.63 -0.06 37.19
CA ALA A 81 -18.56 0.01 36.05
C ALA A 81 -18.92 -1.40 35.58
N LYS A 82 -20.19 -1.63 35.23
CA LYS A 82 -20.59 -2.90 34.62
C LYS A 82 -20.00 -3.00 33.22
N ILE A 83 -19.57 -4.20 32.82
CA ILE A 83 -19.02 -4.45 31.46
C ILE A 83 -19.97 -3.95 30.37
N THR A 84 -21.29 -4.14 30.57
CA THR A 84 -22.33 -3.69 29.63
C THR A 84 -22.37 -2.17 29.46
N GLU A 85 -22.06 -1.40 30.50
CA GLU A 85 -21.96 0.06 30.44
C GLU A 85 -20.69 0.48 29.72
N LEU A 86 -19.56 -0.16 30.00
CA LEU A 86 -18.29 0.08 29.32
C LEU A 86 -18.38 -0.20 27.81
N MET A 87 -19.14 -1.23 27.40
CA MET A 87 -19.39 -1.51 25.99
C MET A 87 -20.13 -0.35 25.31
N LYS A 88 -21.19 0.17 25.94
CA LYS A 88 -21.94 1.33 25.42
C LYS A 88 -21.05 2.57 25.32
N VAL A 89 -20.21 2.80 26.33
CA VAL A 89 -19.24 3.91 26.34
C VAL A 89 -18.21 3.74 25.23
N ALA A 90 -17.65 2.54 25.04
CA ALA A 90 -16.69 2.26 23.98
C ALA A 90 -17.28 2.52 22.58
N ASP A 91 -18.52 2.11 22.34
CA ASP A 91 -19.23 2.37 21.07
C ASP A 91 -19.50 3.86 20.87
N HIS A 92 -19.94 4.56 21.93
CA HIS A 92 -20.19 6.00 21.90
C HIS A 92 -18.91 6.81 21.59
N ILE A 93 -17.80 6.54 22.29
CA ILE A 93 -16.53 7.22 22.06
C ILE A 93 -16.01 6.90 20.64
N SER A 94 -16.12 5.65 20.19
CA SER A 94 -15.71 5.27 18.84
C SER A 94 -16.53 5.99 17.76
N SER A 95 -17.84 6.15 17.97
CA SER A 95 -18.72 6.87 17.04
C SER A 95 -18.40 8.36 17.00
N THR A 96 -18.25 8.98 18.17
CA THR A 96 -17.96 10.42 18.29
C THR A 96 -16.56 10.78 17.79
N GLU A 97 -15.56 9.90 17.98
CA GLU A 97 -14.23 10.06 17.38
C GLU A 97 -14.30 10.08 15.84
N ARG A 98 -15.07 9.17 15.24
CA ARG A 98 -15.27 9.17 13.78
C ARG A 98 -15.96 10.44 13.31
N ASN A 99 -17.04 10.83 13.99
CA ASN A 99 -17.78 12.05 13.67
C ASN A 99 -16.89 13.30 13.75
N SER A 100 -16.06 13.40 14.80
CA SER A 100 -15.12 14.51 14.95
C SER A 100 -14.07 14.52 13.83
N ALA A 101 -13.52 13.36 13.46
CA ALA A 101 -12.54 13.26 12.38
C ALA A 101 -13.14 13.60 11.01
N ASP A 102 -14.38 13.16 10.77
CA ASP A 102 -15.10 13.45 9.53
C ASP A 102 -15.44 14.96 9.44
N ALA A 103 -15.88 15.58 10.56
CA ALA A 103 -16.11 17.02 10.64
C ALA A 103 -14.83 17.85 10.44
N GLU A 104 -13.70 17.44 11.03
CA GLU A 104 -12.40 18.10 10.81
C GLU A 104 -11.99 18.03 9.33
N LYS A 105 -12.15 16.85 8.72
CA LYS A 105 -11.86 16.65 7.30
C LYS A 105 -12.73 17.54 6.41
N ASP A 106 -14.02 17.64 6.71
CA ASP A 106 -14.94 18.50 5.98
C ASP A 106 -14.58 19.99 6.13
N SER A 107 -14.23 20.44 7.34
CA SER A 107 -13.79 21.82 7.58
C SER A 107 -12.53 22.17 6.77
N LYS A 108 -11.53 21.27 6.76
CA LYS A 108 -10.33 21.43 5.95
C LYS A 108 -10.65 21.46 4.45
N ALA A 109 -11.53 20.58 3.99
CA ALA A 109 -11.92 20.51 2.58
C ALA A 109 -12.58 21.82 2.11
N VAL A 110 -13.48 22.41 2.92
CA VAL A 110 -14.13 23.69 2.59
C VAL A 110 -13.09 24.81 2.41
N LYS A 111 -12.12 24.91 3.32
CA LYS A 111 -11.05 25.90 3.21
C LYS A 111 -10.12 25.65 2.03
N LEU A 112 -9.84 24.38 1.73
CA LEU A 112 -9.04 24.00 0.57
C LEU A 112 -9.75 24.39 -0.74
N TYR A 113 -11.05 24.14 -0.88
CA TYR A 113 -11.79 24.54 -2.07
C TYR A 113 -11.81 26.06 -2.25
N ALA A 114 -12.06 26.82 -1.18
CA ALA A 114 -11.99 28.29 -1.24
C ALA A 114 -10.59 28.79 -1.67
N TYR A 115 -9.51 28.14 -1.20
CA TYR A 115 -8.15 28.46 -1.62
C TYR A 115 -7.93 28.18 -3.11
N LEU A 116 -8.39 27.03 -3.61
CA LEU A 116 -8.23 26.65 -5.02
C LEU A 116 -9.10 27.50 -5.95
N GLU A 117 -10.30 27.90 -5.53
CA GLU A 117 -11.15 28.85 -6.25
C GLU A 117 -10.48 30.23 -6.38
N ALA A 118 -9.92 30.74 -5.28
CA ALA A 118 -9.16 31.99 -5.30
C ALA A 118 -7.91 31.89 -6.20
N GLN A 119 -7.24 30.74 -6.21
CA GLN A 119 -6.11 30.48 -7.08
C GLN A 119 -6.54 30.51 -8.56
N LEU A 120 -7.64 29.84 -8.92
CA LEU A 120 -8.20 29.90 -10.28
C LEU A 120 -8.57 31.32 -10.70
N ALA A 121 -9.21 32.09 -9.82
CA ALA A 121 -9.61 33.47 -10.07
C ALA A 121 -8.41 34.42 -10.27
N SER A 122 -7.26 34.12 -9.67
CA SER A 122 -6.03 34.92 -9.84
C SER A 122 -5.46 34.88 -11.27
N GLY A 123 -5.90 33.94 -12.11
CA GLY A 123 -5.39 33.74 -13.46
C GLY A 123 -3.96 33.20 -13.53
N LYS A 124 -3.35 32.83 -12.39
CA LYS A 124 -2.01 32.23 -12.32
C LYS A 124 -2.13 30.75 -11.95
N PRO A 125 -2.11 29.83 -12.93
CA PRO A 125 -2.13 28.40 -12.64
C PRO A 125 -0.84 28.01 -11.90
N VAL A 126 -1.00 27.25 -10.81
CA VAL A 126 0.13 26.67 -10.07
C VAL A 126 0.20 25.20 -10.46
N ARG A 127 1.41 24.75 -10.77
CA ARG A 127 1.69 23.36 -11.11
C ARG A 127 1.93 22.57 -9.85
N TYR A 128 1.29 21.42 -9.76
CA TYR A 128 1.41 20.51 -8.64
C TYR A 128 1.97 19.17 -9.11
N GLN A 129 2.93 18.64 -8.34
CA GLN A 129 3.40 17.28 -8.53
C GLN A 129 2.36 16.32 -7.95
N ALA A 130 1.92 15.37 -8.77
CA ALA A 130 0.86 14.45 -8.39
C ALA A 130 1.19 12.99 -8.73
N LEU A 131 0.71 12.09 -7.88
CA LEU A 131 0.87 10.65 -8.04
C LEU A 131 -0.42 10.05 -8.59
N VAL A 132 -0.35 9.30 -9.69
CA VAL A 132 -1.51 8.56 -10.21
C VAL A 132 -1.87 7.41 -9.26
N ILE A 133 -3.04 7.47 -8.62
CA ILE A 133 -3.49 6.50 -7.61
C ILE A 133 -4.57 5.55 -8.09
N ASP A 134 -5.28 5.89 -9.16
CA ASP A 134 -6.29 5.02 -9.77
C ASP A 134 -6.52 5.43 -11.22
N ILE A 135 -6.90 4.49 -12.07
CA ILE A 135 -7.13 4.71 -13.50
C ILE A 135 -8.49 4.13 -13.88
N ARG A 136 -9.31 4.95 -14.54
CA ARG A 136 -10.63 4.61 -15.04
C ARG A 136 -10.75 4.96 -16.52
N ASN A 137 -11.83 4.52 -17.14
CA ASN A 137 -12.12 4.80 -18.55
C ASN A 137 -12.38 6.29 -18.86
N PHE A 138 -12.86 7.06 -17.89
CA PHE A 138 -13.15 8.49 -18.05
C PHE A 138 -12.01 9.42 -17.60
N GLY A 139 -10.93 8.88 -17.02
CA GLY A 139 -9.84 9.66 -16.47
C GLY A 139 -9.02 8.89 -15.46
N PHE A 140 -8.13 9.58 -14.77
CA PHE A 140 -7.31 9.01 -13.71
C PHE A 140 -7.37 9.88 -12.46
N PHE A 141 -7.29 9.25 -11.29
CA PHE A 141 -7.23 9.95 -10.02
C PHE A 141 -5.78 10.21 -9.66
N VAL A 142 -5.52 11.45 -9.24
CA VAL A 142 -4.21 11.90 -8.80
C VAL A 142 -4.26 12.27 -7.33
N ASP A 143 -3.20 11.93 -6.61
CA ASP A 143 -2.95 12.37 -5.24
C ASP A 143 -1.90 13.48 -5.27
N VAL A 144 -2.30 14.68 -4.85
CA VAL A 144 -1.45 15.87 -4.83
C VAL A 144 -0.96 16.07 -3.40
N THR A 145 0.28 15.66 -3.14
CA THR A 145 0.85 15.66 -1.78
C THR A 145 0.90 17.06 -1.18
N ASP A 146 1.20 18.09 -1.98
CA ASP A 146 1.33 19.48 -1.51
C ASP A 146 -0.02 20.07 -1.05
N LEU A 147 -1.12 19.63 -1.66
CA LEU A 147 -2.47 20.05 -1.30
C LEU A 147 -3.12 19.11 -0.26
N GLY A 148 -2.50 17.95 0.01
CA GLY A 148 -3.05 16.93 0.89
C GLY A 148 -4.41 16.37 0.41
N MET A 149 -4.65 16.39 -0.90
CA MET A 149 -5.92 15.96 -1.49
C MET A 149 -5.73 15.09 -2.73
N SER A 150 -6.77 14.34 -3.06
CA SER A 150 -6.87 13.64 -4.34
C SER A 150 -7.97 14.27 -5.19
N GLY A 151 -7.81 14.24 -6.51
CA GLY A 151 -8.85 14.66 -7.45
C GLY A 151 -8.77 13.92 -8.78
N LEU A 152 -9.66 14.29 -9.70
CA LEU A 152 -9.84 13.62 -10.97
C LEU A 152 -9.14 14.41 -12.07
N ALA A 153 -8.36 13.73 -12.91
CA ALA A 153 -7.93 14.25 -14.19
C ALA A 153 -8.79 13.59 -15.29
N PRO A 154 -9.87 14.24 -15.75
CA PRO A 154 -10.72 13.69 -16.79
C PRO A 154 -10.01 13.72 -18.15
N LEU A 155 -10.21 12.68 -18.96
CA LEU A 155 -9.58 12.60 -20.29
C LEU A 155 -9.99 13.76 -21.21
N SER A 156 -11.19 14.32 -21.00
CA SER A 156 -11.72 15.43 -21.80
C SER A 156 -10.99 16.76 -21.61
N LEU A 157 -10.26 16.93 -20.50
CA LEU A 157 -9.46 18.14 -20.24
C LEU A 157 -8.02 18.02 -20.73
N ILE A 158 -7.65 16.87 -21.29
CA ILE A 158 -6.31 16.63 -21.80
C ILE A 158 -6.31 17.01 -23.28
N GLU A 159 -5.60 18.10 -23.60
CA GLU A 159 -5.60 18.68 -24.95
C GLU A 159 -4.47 18.12 -25.85
N ASP A 160 -3.51 17.38 -25.29
CA ASP A 160 -2.31 16.95 -26.02
C ASP A 160 -2.55 15.75 -26.96
N ASP A 161 -3.49 14.85 -26.64
CA ASP A 161 -3.83 13.69 -27.45
C ASP A 161 -5.20 13.09 -27.10
N PHE A 162 -5.70 12.20 -27.96
CA PHE A 162 -6.82 11.33 -27.68
C PHE A 162 -6.34 10.10 -26.92
N TYR A 163 -6.80 9.97 -25.68
CA TYR A 163 -6.41 8.87 -24.81
C TYR A 163 -7.45 7.76 -24.79
N GLU A 164 -6.97 6.53 -24.91
CA GLU A 164 -7.78 5.31 -24.80
C GLU A 164 -7.38 4.53 -23.54
N PHE A 165 -8.39 4.02 -22.83
CA PHE A 165 -8.17 3.17 -21.65
C PHE A 165 -8.01 1.71 -22.07
N ASP A 166 -6.89 1.11 -21.68
CA ASP A 166 -6.65 -0.33 -21.81
C ASP A 166 -7.02 -1.03 -20.49
N PRO A 167 -8.15 -1.76 -20.44
CA PRO A 167 -8.61 -2.44 -19.23
C PRO A 167 -7.71 -3.62 -18.84
N THR A 168 -6.98 -4.20 -19.78
CA THR A 168 -6.11 -5.36 -19.53
C THR A 168 -4.86 -4.95 -18.77
N ARG A 169 -4.31 -3.78 -19.13
CA ARG A 169 -3.09 -3.24 -18.52
C ARG A 169 -3.35 -2.19 -17.45
N ILE A 170 -4.60 -1.77 -17.26
CA ILE A 170 -5.01 -0.69 -16.36
C ILE A 170 -4.14 0.54 -16.60
N GLN A 171 -4.14 1.00 -17.85
CA GLN A 171 -3.35 2.15 -18.28
C GLN A 171 -4.15 2.96 -19.28
N ILE A 172 -3.80 4.23 -19.39
CA ILE A 172 -4.32 5.13 -20.41
C ILE A 172 -3.20 5.37 -21.43
N MET A 173 -3.51 5.27 -22.72
CA MET A 173 -2.55 5.43 -23.81
C MET A 173 -3.05 6.44 -24.85
N GLY A 174 -2.21 7.43 -25.17
CA GLY A 174 -2.47 8.39 -26.24
C GLY A 174 -2.38 7.74 -27.62
N ARG A 175 -3.32 8.08 -28.50
CA ARG A 175 -3.44 7.48 -29.84
C ARG A 175 -2.35 7.97 -30.80
N ARG A 176 -1.97 9.26 -30.71
CA ARG A 176 -0.97 9.91 -31.58
C ARG A 176 0.42 9.90 -30.97
N ASN A 177 0.57 10.38 -29.74
CA ASN A 177 1.86 10.53 -29.05
C ASN A 177 2.33 9.23 -28.39
N ARG A 178 1.45 8.22 -28.26
CA ARG A 178 1.69 6.95 -27.54
C ARG A 178 2.18 7.16 -26.10
N ARG A 179 1.87 8.30 -25.49
CA ARG A 179 2.13 8.58 -24.09
C ARG A 179 1.29 7.62 -23.26
N ILE A 180 1.93 6.97 -22.29
CA ILE A 180 1.28 6.00 -21.43
C ILE A 180 1.25 6.58 -20.02
N ILE A 181 0.07 6.58 -19.41
CA ILE A 181 -0.15 6.95 -18.01
C ILE A 181 -0.57 5.69 -17.26
N ARG A 182 0.19 5.34 -16.23
CA ARG A 182 0.00 4.13 -15.42
C ARG A 182 -0.15 4.46 -13.95
N LEU A 183 -0.71 3.50 -13.23
CA LEU A 183 -0.80 3.54 -11.78
C LEU A 183 0.60 3.72 -11.16
N GLY A 184 0.77 4.74 -10.33
CA GLY A 184 2.02 5.07 -9.65
C GLY A 184 2.94 6.02 -10.42
N ASP A 185 2.58 6.43 -11.62
CA ASP A 185 3.33 7.47 -12.34
C ASP A 185 3.22 8.82 -11.62
N ARG A 186 4.29 9.61 -11.73
CA ARG A 186 4.29 11.01 -11.28
C ARG A 186 4.04 11.92 -12.46
N VAL A 187 3.09 12.82 -12.32
CA VAL A 187 2.64 13.74 -13.35
C VAL A 187 2.52 15.14 -12.78
N GLU A 188 2.70 16.15 -13.63
CA GLU A 188 2.39 17.53 -13.29
C GLU A 188 0.94 17.84 -13.67
N VAL A 189 0.22 18.42 -12.72
CA VAL A 189 -1.18 18.81 -12.91
C VAL A 189 -1.42 20.23 -12.45
N GLU A 190 -2.38 20.88 -13.10
CA GLU A 190 -2.93 22.17 -12.70
C GLU A 190 -4.39 21.99 -12.32
N VAL A 191 -4.89 22.82 -11.41
CA VAL A 191 -6.32 22.86 -11.12
C VAL A 191 -7.04 23.44 -12.33
N ALA A 192 -8.05 22.74 -12.84
CA ALA A 192 -8.87 23.18 -13.96
C ALA A 192 -10.24 23.66 -13.49
N LYS A 193 -10.84 22.95 -12.53
CA LYS A 193 -12.15 23.27 -12.00
C LYS A 193 -12.26 22.82 -10.54
N VAL A 194 -12.94 23.63 -9.74
CA VAL A 194 -13.31 23.30 -8.36
C VAL A 194 -14.83 23.27 -8.28
N ASP A 195 -15.38 22.18 -7.76
CA ASP A 195 -16.80 22.04 -7.45
C ASP A 195 -16.94 21.80 -5.94
N SER A 196 -17.14 22.90 -5.21
CA SER A 196 -17.30 22.89 -3.76
C SER A 196 -18.58 22.19 -3.30
N VAL A 197 -19.63 22.16 -4.14
CA VAL A 197 -20.89 21.46 -3.86
C VAL A 197 -20.72 19.95 -3.96
N LYS A 198 -20.07 19.47 -5.03
CA LYS A 198 -19.78 18.04 -5.22
C LYS A 198 -18.56 17.56 -4.42
N LYS A 199 -17.84 18.47 -3.75
CA LYS A 199 -16.56 18.20 -3.06
C LYS A 199 -15.55 17.52 -4.02
N GLN A 200 -15.44 18.05 -5.23
CA GLN A 200 -14.59 17.50 -6.29
C GLN A 200 -13.69 18.59 -6.88
N VAL A 201 -12.48 18.20 -7.26
CA VAL A 201 -11.53 19.05 -7.98
C VAL A 201 -11.07 18.29 -9.20
N ASP A 202 -11.25 18.95 -10.34
CA ASP A 202 -10.78 18.47 -11.63
C ASP A 202 -9.41 19.09 -11.91
N PHE A 203 -8.47 18.22 -12.23
CA PHE A 203 -7.11 18.55 -12.59
C PHE A 203 -6.92 18.41 -14.10
N ARG A 204 -6.09 19.26 -14.68
CA ARG A 204 -5.63 19.15 -16.06
C ARG A 204 -4.18 18.69 -16.06
N LEU A 205 -3.89 17.68 -16.89
CA LEU A 205 -2.54 17.18 -17.08
C LEU A 205 -1.73 18.21 -17.88
N ILE A 206 -0.55 18.56 -17.38
CA ILE A 206 0.41 19.33 -18.15
C ILE A 206 1.26 18.34 -18.95
N SER A 207 1.33 18.55 -20.26
CA SER A 207 2.35 17.92 -21.08
C SER A 207 3.64 18.72 -20.93
N GLU A 208 4.72 18.09 -20.46
CA GLU A 208 6.05 18.63 -20.73
C GLU A 208 6.30 18.42 -22.22
N ASP A 209 6.10 19.48 -23.02
CA ASP A 209 6.65 19.53 -24.38
C ASP A 209 8.17 19.25 -24.29
N GLY A 210 8.58 18.04 -24.70
CA GLY A 210 9.98 17.75 -25.00
C GLY A 210 10.72 16.72 -24.14
N ARG A 211 10.08 15.94 -23.26
CA ARG A 211 10.73 14.75 -22.69
C ARG A 211 10.03 13.47 -23.08
N ALA A 212 10.55 12.89 -24.16
CA ALA A 212 10.39 11.48 -24.47
C ALA A 212 10.65 10.64 -23.20
N THR A 213 9.60 10.08 -22.62
CA THR A 213 9.69 8.96 -21.68
C THR A 213 10.01 7.68 -22.46
N GLY A 214 11.13 7.72 -23.18
CA GLY A 214 11.85 6.57 -23.70
C GLY A 214 12.93 6.19 -22.70
N GLY A 215 12.63 5.21 -21.85
CA GLY A 215 13.56 4.77 -20.81
C GLY A 215 13.22 3.41 -20.24
N SER A 216 12.94 2.44 -21.12
CA SER A 216 13.09 1.04 -20.73
C SER A 216 14.53 0.84 -20.25
N GLY A 217 14.67 0.34 -19.02
CA GLY A 217 15.97 0.08 -18.40
C GLY A 217 16.79 -0.89 -19.25
N ARG A 218 17.71 -0.34 -20.04
CA ARG A 218 18.88 -1.06 -20.56
C ARG A 218 19.99 -0.86 -19.54
N GLY A 219 20.25 -1.91 -18.76
CA GLY A 219 21.36 -1.95 -17.81
C GLY A 219 22.69 -1.62 -18.51
N PRO A 220 23.66 -1.00 -17.80
CA PRO A 220 24.87 -0.54 -18.44
C PRO A 220 25.75 -1.73 -18.85
N SER A 221 25.88 -1.91 -20.16
CA SER A 221 26.87 -2.78 -20.79
C SER A 221 28.28 -2.29 -20.41
N ARG A 222 29.01 -3.12 -19.65
CA ARG A 222 30.44 -2.93 -19.33
C ARG A 222 31.25 -2.77 -20.61
N LYS A 223 31.68 -1.55 -20.92
CA LYS A 223 32.77 -1.28 -21.87
C LYS A 223 34.10 -1.67 -21.22
N LYS A 224 34.79 -2.65 -21.81
CA LYS A 224 36.19 -2.98 -21.57
C LYS A 224 37.04 -1.77 -21.98
N GLU A 225 37.66 -1.11 -21.03
CA GLU A 225 38.66 -0.08 -21.29
C GLU A 225 40.06 -0.69 -21.09
N GLN A 226 40.78 -0.81 -22.20
CA GLN A 226 42.18 -1.22 -22.26
C GLN A 226 43.04 -0.10 -21.66
N ARG A 227 43.63 -0.33 -20.49
CA ARG A 227 44.73 0.51 -20.00
C ARG A 227 46.04 0.06 -20.64
N ARG A 228 46.50 0.82 -21.64
CA ARG A 228 47.91 0.93 -22.00
C ARG A 228 48.50 2.11 -21.23
N TYR A 229 49.51 1.86 -20.41
CA TYR A 229 50.55 2.83 -20.06
C TYR A 229 51.86 2.08 -19.86
N ALA A 230 52.80 2.33 -20.77
CA ALA A 230 54.23 2.28 -20.51
C ALA A 230 54.61 3.62 -19.84
N LYS A 231 55.66 3.81 -19.04
CA LYS A 231 57.05 3.33 -19.16
C LYS A 231 57.81 3.67 -17.85
N ASP A 232 58.89 2.92 -17.60
CA ASP A 232 60.14 3.27 -16.90
C ASP A 232 60.10 3.58 -15.37
N GLN A 233 60.98 3.04 -14.50
CA GLN A 233 62.38 2.57 -14.65
C GLN A 233 62.82 1.69 -13.42
N PRO A 234 64.10 1.30 -13.15
CA PRO A 234 64.50 -0.12 -13.20
C PRO A 234 65.20 -0.74 -11.96
N ALA A 235 65.35 -2.07 -12.04
CA ALA A 235 66.52 -2.91 -11.65
C ALA A 235 66.71 -3.50 -10.23
N LYS A 236 67.18 -4.77 -10.27
CA LYS A 236 67.85 -5.64 -9.27
C LYS A 236 66.89 -6.31 -8.25
N SER A 237 66.92 -7.61 -7.96
CA SER A 237 67.90 -8.69 -8.16
C SER A 237 67.22 -10.03 -7.84
N ARG A 238 67.55 -11.09 -8.60
CA ARG A 238 67.35 -12.51 -8.21
C ARG A 238 68.52 -12.94 -7.30
N PRO A 239 68.37 -13.94 -6.40
CA PRO A 239 68.53 -15.37 -6.77
C PRO A 239 67.49 -16.29 -6.07
N SER A 240 66.84 -17.27 -6.73
CA SER A 240 67.30 -18.63 -7.15
C SER A 240 67.23 -19.73 -6.07
N SER A 241 66.65 -20.88 -6.49
CA SER A 241 66.85 -22.26 -5.96
C SER A 241 66.00 -22.64 -4.74
N LYS A 242 65.37 -23.83 -4.55
CA LYS A 242 65.40 -25.20 -5.11
C LYS A 242 63.97 -25.79 -4.95
N ARG A 243 63.40 -26.59 -5.89
CA ARG A 243 63.43 -28.08 -5.95
C ARG A 243 63.33 -28.75 -4.56
N LYS A 244 62.52 -29.77 -4.26
CA LYS A 244 61.85 -30.83 -5.05
C LYS A 244 61.01 -31.67 -4.05
N ALA A 245 59.93 -32.31 -4.54
CA ALA A 245 59.45 -33.67 -4.19
C ALA A 245 59.02 -33.93 -2.73
N SER A 246 58.09 -34.81 -2.36
CA SER A 246 57.43 -35.96 -3.02
C SER A 246 56.31 -36.44 -2.07
N GLU A 247 55.13 -36.72 -2.62
CA GLU A 247 54.17 -37.72 -2.09
C GLU A 247 54.83 -39.13 -2.06
N PRO A 248 54.39 -40.11 -1.23
CA PRO A 248 53.12 -40.81 -1.52
C PRO A 248 52.34 -41.49 -0.37
N SER A 249 51.02 -41.55 -0.58
CA SER A 249 50.07 -42.68 -0.41
C SER A 249 49.92 -43.48 0.90
N ARG A 250 48.68 -43.57 1.38
CA ARG A 250 47.82 -44.79 1.61
C ARG A 250 46.65 -44.40 2.53
N ASN A 251 45.40 -44.28 2.06
CA ASN A 251 44.41 -45.28 1.66
C ASN A 251 43.76 -46.11 2.81
N LYS A 252 42.41 -46.20 2.73
CA LYS A 252 41.42 -47.09 3.40
C LYS A 252 41.04 -46.69 4.85
N LYS A 253 39.75 -46.63 5.25
CA LYS A 253 38.55 -47.41 4.87
C LYS A 253 37.27 -46.71 5.38
N ARG A 254 36.16 -46.85 4.62
CA ARG A 254 34.77 -46.75 5.12
C ARG A 254 34.40 -48.00 5.95
N PRO A 255 33.24 -48.00 6.61
CA PRO A 255 32.14 -48.79 6.03
C PRO A 255 30.79 -48.03 5.93
N LYS A 256 29.93 -48.59 5.08
CA LYS A 256 28.52 -48.30 4.84
C LYS A 256 27.71 -49.54 5.30
N SER A 257 26.56 -49.32 5.93
CA SER A 257 25.35 -50.18 5.91
C SER A 257 24.27 -49.38 6.66
N GLY A 258 23.06 -49.07 6.18
CA GLY A 258 22.22 -49.68 5.16
C GLY A 258 21.09 -50.47 5.84
N ALA A 259 19.88 -49.90 5.91
CA ALA A 259 18.57 -50.59 5.80
C ALA A 259 17.40 -49.69 6.25
N ASP A 260 16.53 -49.32 5.30
CA ASP A 260 15.08 -49.17 5.51
C ASP A 260 14.42 -50.52 5.18
N PRO A 261 13.25 -50.85 5.76
CA PRO A 261 12.09 -51.00 4.87
C PRO A 261 10.72 -50.57 5.43
N LYS A 262 10.00 -49.85 4.56
CA LYS A 262 8.57 -49.95 4.17
C LYS A 262 7.40 -49.53 5.12
N PRO A 263 6.23 -49.17 4.52
CA PRO A 263 5.25 -48.24 5.08
C PRO A 263 3.99 -48.91 5.63
N ALA A 264 3.26 -48.22 6.51
CA ALA A 264 1.97 -48.66 7.05
C ALA A 264 0.83 -47.67 6.74
N ALA A 265 -0.08 -48.16 5.89
CA ALA A 265 -1.55 -48.08 5.91
C ALA A 265 -2.30 -46.80 6.40
N ALA A 266 -3.17 -46.32 5.50
CA ALA A 266 -4.38 -45.56 5.81
C ALA A 266 -5.52 -46.46 6.37
N PRO A 267 -6.59 -45.85 6.92
CA PRO A 267 -7.93 -46.35 6.62
C PRO A 267 -8.92 -45.26 6.14
N SER A 268 -9.51 -45.55 4.99
CA SER A 268 -10.94 -45.46 4.62
C SER A 268 -11.81 -44.21 4.86
N LYS A 269 -12.26 -43.68 3.72
CA LYS A 269 -13.57 -43.09 3.37
C LYS A 269 -14.78 -43.52 4.25
N LYS A 270 -15.63 -42.54 4.63
CA LYS A 270 -17.11 -42.63 4.68
C LYS A 270 -17.72 -41.25 4.35
N LYS A 271 -18.21 -41.07 3.12
CA LYS A 271 -19.63 -40.97 2.72
C LYS A 271 -20.38 -39.73 3.25
N ARG A 272 -20.61 -38.76 2.35
CA ARG A 272 -21.77 -37.86 2.35
C ARG A 272 -23.07 -38.70 2.25
N PRO A 273 -24.19 -38.17 2.74
CA PRO A 273 -25.43 -38.29 2.00
C PRO A 273 -25.95 -36.89 1.61
N SER A 274 -26.20 -36.76 0.32
CA SER A 274 -27.15 -35.81 -0.24
C SER A 274 -28.57 -36.32 -0.01
N SER A 275 -29.49 -35.49 0.49
CA SER A 275 -30.91 -35.69 0.22
C SER A 275 -31.75 -34.41 0.38
N ARG A 276 -32.42 -34.08 -0.73
CA ARG A 276 -33.82 -33.62 -0.83
C ARG A 276 -34.27 -32.32 -0.15
N ARG A 277 -34.28 -31.28 -0.98
CA ARG A 277 -35.48 -30.58 -1.47
C ARG A 277 -36.83 -31.12 -0.91
N ARG A 278 -37.50 -30.31 -0.10
CA ARG A 278 -38.99 -30.31 0.03
C ARG A 278 -39.50 -28.87 0.00
N ARG A 279 -40.27 -28.58 -1.05
CA ARG A 279 -41.21 -27.45 -1.15
C ARG A 279 -42.48 -27.83 -0.38
N SER A 280 -43.02 -26.90 0.40
CA SER A 280 -44.44 -26.78 0.77
C SER A 280 -44.60 -25.42 1.45
N ALA A 281 -45.10 -24.39 0.75
CA ALA A 281 -46.52 -24.07 0.56
C ALA A 281 -47.04 -23.07 1.61
N LYS A 282 -47.11 -21.79 1.18
CA LYS A 282 -48.24 -20.85 1.27
C LYS A 282 -49.13 -20.92 2.54
N LYS A 283 -49.11 -19.86 3.37
CA LYS A 283 -50.32 -19.25 3.97
C LYS A 283 -50.03 -17.84 4.53
N LYS A 284 -50.67 -16.85 3.92
CA LYS A 284 -51.16 -15.54 4.44
C LYS A 284 -52.57 -15.39 3.84
N PRO A 285 -53.48 -14.51 4.32
CA PRO A 285 -53.49 -13.69 5.54
C PRO A 285 -54.81 -13.78 6.34
N SER A 286 -54.82 -13.24 7.55
CA SER A 286 -55.98 -12.67 8.27
C SER A 286 -55.38 -11.57 9.17
N GLY A 287 -55.84 -10.33 9.23
CA GLY A 287 -57.20 -9.82 9.11
C GLY A 287 -57.61 -9.28 10.48
N GLY A 288 -57.54 -7.96 10.64
CA GLY A 288 -58.33 -7.12 11.57
C GLY A 288 -58.24 -7.38 13.07
N GLN A 289 -57.65 -6.43 13.80
CA GLN A 289 -58.34 -5.49 14.67
C GLN A 289 -57.45 -4.26 14.92
#